data_AF-A0A9K3KYF3-F1
#
_entry.id   AF-A0A9K3KYF3-F1
#
_cell.length_a   1.000
_cell.length_b   1.000
_cell.length_c   1.000
_cell.angle_alpha   90.00
_cell.angle_beta   90.00
_cell.angle_gamma   90.00
#
_symmetry.space_group_name_H-M   'P 1'
#
loop_
_entity.id
_entity.type
_entity.pdbx_description
1 polymer ?
#
loop_
_entity_poly.entity_id
_entity_poly.type
_entity_poly.pdbx_seq_one_letter_code
_entity_poly.pdbx_strand_id
1 'polypeptide(L)'
;MTSKAPTTASTMQATTFGLDQVNVSFLEGKHTSPLVISPRWDDSVDFVATWLHLNRSWVEEQMLAYGAVYIRGFLISNPPEFERAVNALQPKLCDSYRGTSPRTLKEGCKYAFSAADAPVNFPIAQHLEMSFLKAPPRNLYFGCMKASSKPGGETSLCDFRKVYRDLSPQLRDKLATKKIKYSRRHHKIGERFTYDVGAMLGWPTLFGTSDPKEVERITQEEDGPEVQWVGKNQDCFLQEWIDEPFQQHPITGEQVWFNHSQVFHWTTFSMELWYSFKRIRDFNLIVHFIMVTLFTFIKYGLLGYKMALTTTFGDGTPITFSEMSEIRRAIHKNMVYSRWQKGDILCIDNFSTSHGRQPTYDRSRQVIVAWSHPCNKKPAAVVPREEADVDMNVVLKSGIVRVPDLVESPDSTPSTTLTNKKAQELKELFLNDSFKNQMALAGRETIQKIGNSGAVLSCS
;
A
#
# COMPACT_ATOMS: atom_id res chain seq x y z
N MET A 1 -28.02 61.05 -43.33
CA MET A 1 -26.90 60.11 -43.10
C MET A 1 -26.61 60.06 -41.61
N THR A 2 -27.14 59.08 -40.89
CA THR A 2 -26.69 58.77 -39.52
C THR A 2 -26.78 57.26 -39.35
N SER A 3 -25.61 56.65 -39.46
CA SER A 3 -25.30 55.24 -39.24
C SER A 3 -25.79 54.79 -37.86
N LYS A 4 -26.63 53.74 -37.81
CA LYS A 4 -26.82 52.94 -36.61
C LYS A 4 -25.82 51.79 -36.65
N ALA A 5 -24.86 51.81 -35.73
CA ALA A 5 -23.99 50.66 -35.48
C ALA A 5 -24.78 49.52 -34.83
N PRO A 6 -24.56 48.24 -35.22
CA PRO A 6 -25.15 47.12 -34.51
C PRO A 6 -24.31 46.79 -33.27
N THR A 7 -24.93 46.89 -32.10
CA THR A 7 -24.36 46.41 -30.84
C THR A 7 -24.77 44.95 -30.64
N THR A 8 -23.93 44.03 -31.08
CA THR A 8 -23.97 42.63 -30.63
C THR A 8 -22.76 42.37 -29.78
N ALA A 9 -22.84 42.73 -28.50
CA ALA A 9 -22.01 42.13 -27.48
C ALA A 9 -22.53 40.70 -27.29
N SER A 10 -21.87 39.75 -27.96
CA SER A 10 -21.96 38.34 -27.61
C SER A 10 -21.42 38.19 -26.20
N THR A 11 -22.31 38.09 -25.23
CA THR A 11 -21.96 37.64 -23.88
C THR A 11 -21.51 36.20 -24.03
N MET A 12 -20.19 35.97 -24.16
CA MET A 12 -19.62 34.65 -23.94
C MET A 12 -20.11 34.20 -22.56
N GLN A 13 -20.99 33.20 -22.52
CA GLN A 13 -21.30 32.50 -21.28
C GLN A 13 -19.95 32.03 -20.74
N ALA A 14 -19.54 32.55 -19.59
CA ALA A 14 -18.42 32.00 -18.85
C ALA A 14 -18.74 30.51 -18.67
N THR A 15 -17.95 29.65 -19.30
CA THR A 15 -18.05 28.21 -19.13
C THR A 15 -17.88 27.92 -17.65
N THR A 16 -18.98 27.65 -16.95
CA THR A 16 -18.95 27.29 -15.54
C THR A 16 -18.42 25.87 -15.44
N PHE A 17 -17.16 25.71 -15.00
CA PHE A 17 -16.54 24.42 -14.68
C PHE A 17 -17.07 23.87 -13.34
N GLY A 18 -18.39 23.71 -13.25
CA GLY A 18 -19.09 23.20 -12.07
C GLY A 18 -19.01 21.68 -11.94
N LEU A 19 -19.52 21.16 -10.82
CA LEU A 19 -19.60 19.71 -10.54
C LEU A 19 -20.52 18.96 -11.53
N ASP A 20 -21.43 19.67 -12.20
CA ASP A 20 -22.35 19.17 -13.21
C ASP A 20 -21.67 18.83 -14.56
N GLN A 21 -20.41 19.20 -14.73
CA GLN A 21 -19.63 18.93 -15.94
C GLN A 21 -18.94 17.56 -15.93
N VAL A 22 -18.99 16.86 -14.79
CA VAL A 22 -18.46 15.51 -14.61
C VAL A 22 -19.55 14.55 -14.15
N ASN A 23 -19.26 13.26 -14.26
CA ASN A 23 -20.04 12.22 -13.60
C ASN A 23 -19.33 11.82 -12.31
N VAL A 24 -20.11 11.59 -11.26
CA VAL A 24 -19.62 11.17 -9.95
C VAL A 24 -20.32 9.87 -9.58
N SER A 25 -19.54 8.82 -9.35
CA SER A 25 -20.05 7.50 -8.98
C SER A 25 -19.13 6.81 -7.98
N PHE A 26 -19.46 5.59 -7.57
CA PHE A 26 -18.55 4.70 -6.85
C PHE A 26 -18.22 3.50 -7.73
N LEU A 27 -17.12 2.80 -7.41
CA LEU A 27 -16.94 1.45 -7.91
C LEU A 27 -18.08 0.54 -7.40
N GLU A 28 -18.59 -0.33 -8.27
CA GLU A 28 -19.78 -1.14 -8.05
C GLU A 28 -19.85 -1.87 -6.69
N GLY A 29 -21.07 -1.95 -6.14
CA GLY A 29 -21.39 -2.72 -4.93
C GLY A 29 -20.83 -2.16 -3.62
N LYS A 30 -20.09 -1.04 -3.66
CA LYS A 30 -19.46 -0.43 -2.48
C LYS A 30 -19.74 1.07 -2.43
N HIS A 31 -20.85 1.48 -1.79
CA HIS A 31 -21.18 2.88 -1.49
C HIS A 31 -20.25 3.55 -0.47
N THR A 32 -18.94 3.26 -0.49
CA THR A 32 -18.03 3.74 0.57
C THR A 32 -16.66 4.23 0.10
N SER A 33 -16.05 3.66 -0.95
CA SER A 33 -14.71 4.04 -1.44
C SER A 33 -14.26 3.10 -2.57
N PRO A 34 -13.49 3.58 -3.57
CA PRO A 34 -13.19 4.98 -3.88
C PRO A 34 -14.33 5.65 -4.63
N LEU A 35 -14.41 6.98 -4.52
CA LEU A 35 -15.25 7.79 -5.42
C LEU A 35 -14.62 7.79 -6.82
N VAL A 36 -15.44 7.82 -7.87
CA VAL A 36 -14.99 7.88 -9.26
C VAL A 36 -15.54 9.16 -9.88
N ILE A 37 -14.64 9.96 -10.46
CA ILE A 37 -14.94 11.15 -11.25
C ILE A 37 -14.61 10.81 -12.70
N SER A 38 -15.58 10.94 -13.59
CA SER A 38 -15.43 10.64 -15.02
C SER A 38 -15.98 11.76 -15.90
N PRO A 39 -15.52 11.88 -17.17
CA PRO A 39 -16.03 12.91 -18.06
C PRO A 39 -17.52 12.70 -18.33
N ARG A 40 -18.27 13.81 -18.41
CA ARG A 40 -19.65 13.78 -18.92
C ARG A 40 -19.69 14.01 -20.43
N TRP A 41 -18.90 14.95 -20.92
CA TRP A 41 -18.88 15.35 -22.33
C TRP A 41 -17.46 15.56 -22.87
N ASP A 42 -16.60 16.23 -22.09
CA ASP A 42 -15.21 16.54 -22.45
C ASP A 42 -14.25 15.66 -21.64
N ASP A 43 -13.52 14.81 -22.33
CA ASP A 43 -12.54 13.89 -21.77
C ASP A 43 -11.09 14.38 -21.94
N SER A 44 -10.88 15.60 -22.43
CA SER A 44 -9.55 16.13 -22.71
C SER A 44 -8.73 16.39 -21.46
N VAL A 45 -7.40 16.34 -21.62
CA VAL A 45 -6.46 16.69 -20.55
C VAL A 45 -6.56 18.17 -20.14
N ASP A 46 -6.89 19.05 -21.08
CA ASP A 46 -7.08 20.48 -20.81
C ASP A 46 -8.29 20.72 -19.90
N PHE A 47 -9.40 20.05 -20.20
CA PHE A 47 -10.60 20.09 -19.38
C PHE A 47 -10.33 19.56 -17.98
N VAL A 48 -9.81 18.33 -17.84
CA VAL A 48 -9.64 17.72 -16.51
C VAL A 48 -8.65 18.49 -15.65
N ALA A 49 -7.57 19.02 -16.22
CA ALA A 49 -6.62 19.85 -15.48
C ALA A 49 -7.29 21.15 -14.99
N THR A 50 -8.04 21.83 -15.86
CA THR A 50 -8.75 23.07 -15.50
C THR A 50 -9.83 22.80 -14.45
N TRP A 51 -10.60 21.73 -14.62
CA TRP A 51 -11.66 21.34 -13.71
C TRP A 51 -11.11 20.96 -12.32
N LEU A 52 -10.02 20.18 -12.27
CA LEU A 52 -9.33 19.82 -11.01
C LEU A 52 -8.75 21.04 -10.29
N HIS A 53 -8.24 22.03 -11.04
CA HIS A 53 -7.75 23.27 -10.46
C HIS A 53 -8.88 24.07 -9.78
N LEU A 54 -10.01 24.22 -10.46
CA LEU A 54 -11.14 25.02 -9.98
C LEU A 54 -11.96 24.31 -8.89
N ASN A 55 -11.99 22.97 -8.89
CA ASN A 55 -12.75 22.16 -7.94
C ASN A 55 -11.86 21.44 -6.91
N ARG A 56 -10.61 21.89 -6.72
CA ARG A 56 -9.62 21.26 -5.85
C ARG A 56 -10.15 20.94 -4.45
N SER A 57 -10.70 21.95 -3.78
CA SER A 57 -11.19 21.80 -2.39
C SER A 57 -12.25 20.71 -2.28
N TRP A 58 -13.16 20.65 -3.26
CA TRP A 58 -14.18 19.60 -3.28
C TRP A 58 -13.57 18.21 -3.47
N VAL A 59 -12.60 18.05 -4.38
CA VAL A 59 -11.90 16.77 -4.59
C VAL A 59 -11.11 16.36 -3.35
N GLU A 60 -10.43 17.29 -2.69
CA GLU A 60 -9.70 17.05 -1.43
C GLU A 60 -10.65 16.62 -0.30
N GLU A 61 -11.84 17.22 -0.21
CA GLU A 61 -12.89 16.79 0.72
C GLU A 61 -13.39 15.36 0.40
N GLN A 62 -13.54 15.00 -0.88
CA GLN A 62 -13.91 13.64 -1.28
C GLN A 62 -12.81 12.63 -0.95
N MET A 63 -11.54 13.00 -1.15
CA MET A 63 -10.39 12.19 -0.73
C MET A 63 -10.36 11.98 0.78
N LEU A 64 -10.69 13.01 1.57
CA LEU A 64 -10.77 12.91 3.02
C LEU A 64 -11.93 12.01 3.49
N ALA A 65 -13.10 12.14 2.87
CA ALA A 65 -14.30 11.38 3.22
C ALA A 65 -14.15 9.90 2.86
N TYR A 66 -13.74 9.62 1.62
CA TYR A 66 -13.73 8.26 1.06
C TYR A 66 -12.34 7.62 1.07
N GLY A 67 -11.31 8.36 1.47
CA GLY A 67 -9.93 7.88 1.53
C GLY A 67 -9.21 7.81 0.18
N ALA A 68 -9.95 7.68 -0.93
CA ALA A 68 -9.41 7.70 -2.28
C ALA A 68 -10.45 8.12 -3.33
N VAL A 69 -9.95 8.71 -4.42
CA VAL A 69 -10.72 9.17 -5.58
C VAL A 69 -10.04 8.69 -6.85
N TYR A 70 -10.81 8.13 -7.78
CA TYR A 70 -10.39 7.89 -9.16
C TYR A 70 -10.79 9.05 -10.05
N ILE A 71 -9.88 9.51 -10.89
CA ILE A 71 -10.17 10.32 -12.09
C ILE A 71 -10.02 9.36 -13.27
N ARG A 72 -11.13 8.99 -13.90
CA ARG A 72 -11.21 7.88 -14.88
C ARG A 72 -11.91 8.30 -16.15
N GLY A 73 -11.42 7.80 -17.29
CA GLY A 73 -12.03 8.00 -18.60
C GLY A 73 -11.56 9.25 -19.34
N PHE A 74 -10.64 10.03 -18.76
CA PHE A 74 -9.99 11.16 -19.43
C PHE A 74 -8.80 10.70 -20.30
N LEU A 75 -8.52 11.43 -21.38
CA LEU A 75 -7.48 11.17 -22.37
C LEU A 75 -6.09 11.59 -21.85
N ILE A 76 -5.61 10.90 -20.82
CA ILE A 76 -4.26 11.08 -20.27
C ILE A 76 -3.37 9.96 -20.83
N SER A 77 -2.47 10.32 -21.74
CA SER A 77 -1.73 9.37 -22.58
C SER A 77 -0.27 9.19 -22.19
N ASN A 78 0.32 10.15 -21.48
CA ASN A 78 1.75 10.17 -21.15
C ASN A 78 2.03 10.75 -19.75
N PRO A 79 3.27 10.57 -19.22
CA PRO A 79 3.63 11.09 -17.90
C PRO A 79 3.52 12.61 -17.74
N PRO A 80 3.90 13.47 -18.71
CA PRO A 80 3.70 14.92 -18.59
C PRO A 80 2.24 15.34 -18.44
N GLU A 81 1.31 14.71 -19.18
CA GLU A 81 -0.13 14.97 -19.06
C GLU A 81 -0.68 14.54 -17.69
N PHE A 82 -0.21 13.38 -17.19
CA PHE A 82 -0.51 12.94 -15.82
C PHE A 82 -0.04 13.97 -14.79
N GLU A 83 1.22 14.41 -14.89
CA GLU A 83 1.78 15.40 -13.97
C GLU A 83 1.02 16.72 -14.04
N ARG A 84 0.61 17.16 -15.23
CA ARG A 84 -0.19 18.37 -15.40
C ARG A 84 -1.52 18.29 -14.66
N ALA A 85 -2.27 17.20 -14.82
CA ALA A 85 -3.54 17.00 -14.14
C ALA A 85 -3.37 16.91 -12.62
N VAL A 86 -2.37 16.16 -12.15
CA VAL A 86 -2.08 16.02 -10.72
C VAL A 86 -1.60 17.33 -10.11
N ASN A 87 -0.75 18.10 -10.78
CA ASN A 87 -0.27 19.39 -10.30
C ASN A 87 -1.40 20.44 -10.25
N ALA A 88 -2.39 20.34 -11.15
CA ALA A 88 -3.59 21.16 -11.08
C ALA A 88 -4.42 20.86 -9.83
N LEU A 89 -4.57 19.58 -9.46
CA LEU A 89 -5.21 19.16 -8.21
C LEU A 89 -4.35 19.50 -6.99
N GLN A 90 -3.04 19.27 -7.03
CA GLN A 90 -2.14 19.43 -5.90
C GLN A 90 -0.86 20.18 -6.32
N PRO A 91 -0.77 21.51 -6.09
CA PRO A 91 0.37 22.31 -6.53
C PRO A 91 1.62 22.12 -5.65
N LYS A 92 1.49 21.40 -4.54
CA LYS A 92 2.55 21.15 -3.56
C LYS A 92 3.10 19.72 -3.70
N LEU A 93 3.46 19.31 -4.93
CA LEU A 93 4.18 18.06 -5.18
C LEU A 93 5.63 18.15 -4.72
N CYS A 94 6.20 17.00 -4.36
CA CYS A 94 7.56 16.86 -3.86
C CYS A 94 8.34 15.87 -4.73
N ASP A 95 9.63 16.14 -4.94
CA ASP A 95 10.58 15.27 -5.65
C ASP A 95 11.53 14.52 -4.70
N SER A 96 11.55 14.90 -3.42
CA SER A 96 12.30 14.21 -2.39
C SER A 96 11.60 12.90 -2.03
N TYR A 97 12.24 11.79 -2.38
CA TYR A 97 11.81 10.44 -2.00
C TYR A 97 12.73 9.88 -0.92
N ARG A 98 12.13 9.41 0.17
CA ARG A 98 12.81 8.82 1.34
C ARG A 98 12.31 7.39 1.63
N GLY A 99 11.84 6.71 0.59
CA GLY A 99 11.37 5.34 0.68
C GLY A 99 12.48 4.31 0.38
N THR A 100 12.16 3.03 0.54
CA THR A 100 13.14 1.93 0.49
C THR A 100 13.42 1.36 -0.91
N SER A 101 12.75 1.86 -1.94
CA SER A 101 12.87 1.38 -3.32
C SER A 101 13.23 2.53 -4.24
N PRO A 102 14.28 2.42 -5.08
CA PRO A 102 14.61 3.45 -6.05
C PRO A 102 13.42 3.86 -6.91
N ARG A 103 13.41 5.13 -7.32
CA ARG A 103 12.40 5.71 -8.20
C ARG A 103 13.11 6.36 -9.38
N THR A 104 12.61 6.15 -10.58
CA THR A 104 13.16 6.78 -11.79
C THR A 104 12.22 7.88 -12.26
N LEU A 105 12.73 9.11 -12.33
CA LEU A 105 11.99 10.26 -12.88
C LEU A 105 11.61 9.98 -14.34
N LYS A 106 10.37 10.32 -14.71
CA LYS A 106 9.90 10.17 -16.10
C LYS A 106 10.35 11.34 -16.95
N GLU A 107 10.63 11.05 -18.22
CA GLU A 107 11.04 12.06 -19.19
C GLU A 107 9.94 13.13 -19.35
N GLY A 108 10.34 14.40 -19.35
CA GLY A 108 9.43 15.54 -19.43
C GLY A 108 8.66 15.85 -18.12
N CYS A 109 8.96 15.15 -17.03
CA CYS A 109 8.33 15.33 -15.73
C CYS A 109 9.30 15.89 -14.69
N LYS A 110 8.75 16.54 -13.67
CA LYS A 110 9.48 16.98 -12.47
C LYS A 110 9.12 16.17 -11.23
N TYR A 111 7.89 15.65 -11.16
CA TYR A 111 7.30 15.02 -9.99
C TYR A 111 6.67 13.64 -10.25
N ALA A 112 6.64 13.18 -11.51
CA ALA A 112 6.16 11.83 -11.85
C ALA A 112 7.32 10.83 -12.00
N PHE A 113 7.24 9.73 -11.25
CA PHE A 113 8.27 8.69 -11.16
C PHE A 113 7.73 7.29 -11.51
N SER A 114 8.62 6.32 -11.71
CA SER A 114 8.25 4.90 -11.76
C SER A 114 7.65 4.41 -10.43
N ALA A 115 6.62 3.57 -10.51
CA ALA A 115 6.15 2.79 -9.36
C ALA A 115 7.19 1.72 -8.95
N ALA A 116 6.93 0.96 -7.88
CA ALA A 116 7.95 0.14 -7.22
C ALA A 116 8.50 -0.98 -8.13
N ASP A 117 9.83 -1.10 -8.20
CA ASP A 117 10.57 -2.06 -9.03
C ASP A 117 10.58 -3.50 -8.47
N ALA A 118 9.51 -3.91 -7.79
CA ALA A 118 9.34 -5.30 -7.37
C ALA A 118 8.84 -6.16 -8.55
N PRO A 119 9.31 -7.41 -8.72
CA PRO A 119 8.86 -8.28 -9.80
C PRO A 119 7.33 -8.40 -9.86
N VAL A 120 6.74 -8.29 -11.06
CA VAL A 120 5.28 -8.16 -11.22
C VAL A 120 4.48 -9.34 -10.66
N ASN A 121 5.07 -10.53 -10.61
CA ASN A 121 4.47 -11.75 -10.07
C ASN A 121 4.51 -11.85 -8.54
N PHE A 122 5.14 -10.88 -7.86
CA PHE A 122 5.11 -10.77 -6.40
C PHE A 122 4.03 -9.78 -5.98
N PRO A 123 3.21 -10.11 -4.96
CA PRO A 123 2.32 -9.14 -4.35
C PRO A 123 3.13 -8.09 -3.59
N ILE A 124 2.64 -6.85 -3.58
CA ILE A 124 3.06 -5.85 -2.61
C ILE A 124 1.95 -5.74 -1.58
N ALA A 125 2.25 -6.07 -0.33
CA ALA A 125 1.29 -6.04 0.79
C ALA A 125 0.76 -4.62 1.02
N GLN A 126 -0.41 -4.52 1.65
CA GLN A 126 -1.04 -3.24 1.98
C GLN A 126 -0.15 -2.42 2.94
N HIS A 127 0.12 -1.17 2.60
CA HIS A 127 0.90 -0.23 3.40
C HIS A 127 0.50 1.22 3.13
N LEU A 128 0.86 2.11 4.05
CA LEU A 128 0.84 3.56 3.84
C LEU A 128 2.27 3.96 3.43
N GLU A 129 2.40 4.77 2.36
CA GLU A 129 3.70 5.08 1.77
C GLU A 129 4.57 5.80 2.79
N MET A 130 5.80 5.30 2.96
CA MET A 130 6.80 5.87 3.86
C MET A 130 6.31 6.04 5.31
N SER A 131 5.37 5.20 5.77
CA SER A 131 4.79 5.34 7.11
C SER A 131 5.76 5.11 8.27
N PHE A 132 7.00 4.71 8.01
CA PHE A 132 8.08 4.66 9.00
C PHE A 132 8.77 6.03 9.21
N LEU A 133 8.56 7.01 8.34
CA LEU A 133 9.08 8.36 8.51
C LEU A 133 8.26 9.15 9.53
N LYS A 134 8.87 10.17 10.16
CA LYS A 134 8.13 11.14 10.98
C LYS A 134 7.07 11.91 10.20
N ALA A 135 7.39 12.24 8.96
CA ALA A 135 6.55 13.01 8.06
C ALA A 135 6.42 12.31 6.70
N PRO A 136 5.51 11.33 6.54
CA PRO A 136 5.22 10.73 5.24
C PRO A 136 4.47 11.70 4.32
N PRO A 137 4.42 11.45 2.99
CA PRO A 137 3.59 12.23 2.08
C PRO A 137 2.14 12.28 2.53
N ARG A 138 1.51 13.44 2.41
CA ARG A 138 0.09 13.60 2.75
C ARG A 138 -0.82 12.84 1.77
N ASN A 139 -0.51 12.88 0.48
CA ASN A 139 -1.28 12.25 -0.59
C ASN A 139 -0.36 11.56 -1.62
N LEU A 140 -0.92 10.54 -2.26
CA LEU A 140 -0.30 9.84 -3.39
C LEU A 140 -1.20 9.92 -4.61
N TYR A 141 -0.57 9.91 -5.78
CA TYR A 141 -1.24 9.96 -7.06
C TYR A 141 -0.62 8.90 -7.96
N PHE A 142 -1.36 7.85 -8.30
CA PHE A 142 -0.91 6.82 -9.24
C PHE A 142 -1.53 7.06 -10.61
N GLY A 143 -0.74 6.98 -11.68
CA GLY A 143 -1.19 7.11 -13.07
C GLY A 143 -1.01 5.82 -13.86
N CYS A 144 -2.03 5.38 -14.60
CA CYS A 144 -1.89 4.20 -15.45
C CYS A 144 -1.51 4.56 -16.88
N MET A 145 -0.27 4.27 -17.25
CA MET A 145 0.22 4.40 -18.63
C MET A 145 -0.14 3.16 -19.46
N LYS A 146 -0.11 1.99 -18.83
CA LYS A 146 -0.49 0.71 -19.44
C LYS A 146 -1.06 -0.24 -18.40
N ALA A 147 -2.33 -0.59 -18.56
CA ALA A 147 -3.00 -1.57 -17.72
C ALA A 147 -2.50 -3.01 -17.99
N SER A 148 -2.72 -3.90 -17.04
CA SER A 148 -2.46 -5.32 -17.25
C SER A 148 -3.51 -5.92 -18.18
N SER A 149 -3.04 -6.63 -19.20
CA SER A 149 -3.85 -7.47 -20.10
C SER A 149 -4.30 -8.78 -19.44
N LYS A 150 -3.60 -9.21 -18.37
CA LYS A 150 -3.90 -10.42 -17.60
C LYS A 150 -4.62 -10.09 -16.28
N PRO A 151 -5.25 -11.09 -15.63
CA PRO A 151 -5.72 -10.95 -14.25
C PRO A 151 -4.63 -10.42 -13.31
N GLY A 152 -5.03 -9.60 -12.34
CA GLY A 152 -4.11 -9.02 -11.36
C GLY A 152 -3.50 -7.67 -11.78
N GLY A 153 -2.48 -7.23 -11.06
CA GLY A 153 -1.78 -5.97 -11.33
C GLY A 153 -2.53 -4.71 -10.88
N GLU A 154 -3.70 -4.85 -10.27
CA GLU A 154 -4.42 -3.72 -9.68
C GLU A 154 -3.60 -3.11 -8.54
N THR A 155 -3.77 -1.80 -8.34
CA THR A 155 -3.40 -1.15 -7.08
C THR A 155 -4.60 -1.31 -6.15
N SER A 156 -4.56 -2.33 -5.29
CA SER A 156 -5.62 -2.57 -4.32
C SER A 156 -5.54 -1.57 -3.17
N LEU A 157 -6.69 -1.08 -2.72
CA LEU A 157 -6.82 -0.15 -1.60
C LEU A 157 -7.33 -0.85 -0.35
N CYS A 158 -7.07 -0.30 0.84
CA CYS A 158 -7.73 -0.71 2.08
C CYS A 158 -7.87 0.47 3.03
N ASP A 159 -9.05 0.65 3.64
CA ASP A 159 -9.28 1.68 4.65
C ASP A 159 -8.70 1.22 6.00
N PHE A 160 -7.53 1.75 6.37
CA PHE A 160 -6.82 1.38 7.58
C PHE A 160 -7.47 1.93 8.86
N ARG A 161 -8.45 2.83 8.76
CA ARG A 161 -9.34 3.19 9.89
C ARG A 161 -10.31 2.05 10.20
N LYS A 162 -10.83 1.38 9.17
CA LYS A 162 -11.67 0.19 9.34
C LYS A 162 -10.87 -0.98 9.90
N VAL A 163 -9.62 -1.17 9.44
CA VAL A 163 -8.72 -2.18 9.99
C VAL A 163 -8.53 -1.98 11.49
N TYR A 164 -8.24 -0.75 11.94
CA TYR A 164 -8.16 -0.45 13.37
C TYR A 164 -9.44 -0.84 14.12
N ARG A 165 -10.63 -0.53 13.59
CA ARG A 165 -11.91 -0.87 14.24
C ARG A 165 -12.19 -2.37 14.29
N ASP A 166 -11.72 -3.11 13.28
CA ASP A 166 -11.97 -4.55 13.12
C ASP A 166 -11.02 -5.45 13.93
N LEU A 167 -9.92 -4.91 14.48
CA LEU A 167 -9.06 -5.64 15.41
C LEU A 167 -9.76 -5.85 16.75
N SER A 168 -9.56 -7.01 17.37
CA SER A 168 -10.09 -7.28 18.71
C SER A 168 -9.54 -6.26 19.72
N PRO A 169 -10.34 -5.86 20.75
CA PRO A 169 -9.84 -5.00 21.82
C PRO A 169 -8.56 -5.54 22.45
N GLN A 170 -8.47 -6.87 22.66
CA GLN A 170 -7.30 -7.52 23.25
C GLN A 170 -6.04 -7.34 22.40
N LEU A 171 -6.14 -7.54 21.07
CA LEU A 171 -5.00 -7.34 20.19
C LEU A 171 -4.62 -5.87 20.07
N ARG A 172 -5.61 -4.95 20.02
CA ARG A 172 -5.34 -3.50 20.01
C ARG A 172 -4.62 -3.05 21.27
N ASP A 173 -5.07 -3.46 22.44
CA ASP A 173 -4.45 -3.11 23.72
C ASP A 173 -3.03 -3.66 23.80
N LYS A 174 -2.82 -4.91 23.36
CA LYS A 174 -1.50 -5.53 23.33
C LYS A 174 -0.55 -4.78 22.39
N LEU A 175 -1.00 -4.42 21.18
CA LEU A 175 -0.23 -3.63 20.23
C LEU A 175 0.09 -2.23 20.79
N ALA A 176 -0.89 -1.52 21.35
CA ALA A 176 -0.68 -0.19 21.93
C ALA A 176 0.29 -0.22 23.11
N THR A 177 0.18 -1.24 23.98
CA THR A 177 1.04 -1.38 25.16
C THR A 177 2.45 -1.79 24.78
N LYS A 178 2.59 -2.83 23.95
CA LYS A 178 3.89 -3.40 23.62
C LYS A 178 4.59 -2.69 22.46
N LYS A 179 3.87 -1.90 21.66
CA LYS A 179 4.37 -1.30 20.42
C LYS A 179 4.89 -2.34 19.43
N ILE A 180 5.49 -1.91 18.32
CA ILE A 180 6.07 -2.81 17.32
C ILE A 180 7.57 -2.53 17.22
N LYS A 181 8.39 -3.57 17.35
CA LYS A 181 9.82 -3.52 17.05
C LYS A 181 10.05 -3.97 15.60
N TYR A 182 10.86 -3.21 14.90
CA TYR A 182 11.41 -3.56 13.59
C TYR A 182 12.90 -3.82 13.71
N SER A 183 13.40 -4.80 12.97
CA SER A 183 14.81 -5.07 12.82
C SER A 183 15.11 -5.23 11.34
N ARG A 184 16.07 -4.45 10.84
CA ARG A 184 16.52 -4.47 9.46
C ARG A 184 18.01 -4.72 9.39
N ARG A 185 18.39 -5.80 8.74
CA ARG A 185 19.77 -6.15 8.41
C ARG A 185 20.07 -5.74 6.97
N HIS A 186 21.11 -4.95 6.82
CA HIS A 186 21.56 -4.38 5.58
C HIS A 186 22.85 -5.04 5.15
N HIS A 187 22.81 -5.87 4.12
CA HIS A 187 24.00 -6.48 3.55
C HIS A 187 24.61 -5.56 2.49
N LYS A 188 25.93 -5.58 2.33
CA LYS A 188 26.63 -4.82 1.28
C LYS A 188 26.24 -5.29 -0.12
N ILE A 189 26.00 -6.59 -0.26
CA ILE A 189 25.55 -7.23 -1.49
C ILE A 189 24.12 -7.72 -1.28
N GLY A 190 23.21 -7.34 -2.19
CA GLY A 190 21.83 -7.83 -2.18
C GLY A 190 21.72 -9.29 -2.62
N GLU A 191 20.76 -10.01 -2.06
CA GLU A 191 20.41 -11.37 -2.44
C GLU A 191 19.56 -11.39 -3.73
N ARG A 192 19.96 -12.25 -4.67
CA ARG A 192 19.13 -12.57 -5.84
C ARG A 192 18.17 -13.69 -5.51
N PHE A 193 16.99 -13.70 -6.13
CA PHE A 193 15.97 -14.76 -6.00
C PHE A 193 15.52 -15.04 -4.56
N THR A 194 15.49 -14.00 -3.72
CA THR A 194 15.04 -14.09 -2.33
C THR A 194 13.56 -13.70 -2.20
N TYR A 195 12.85 -14.32 -1.25
CA TYR A 195 11.51 -13.87 -0.81
C TYR A 195 11.60 -12.94 0.40
N ASP A 196 12.81 -12.53 0.75
CA ASP A 196 13.09 -11.54 1.77
C ASP A 196 13.41 -10.21 1.08
N VAL A 197 12.37 -9.38 0.88
CA VAL A 197 12.53 -8.10 0.18
C VAL A 197 13.55 -7.17 0.83
N GLY A 198 13.78 -7.32 2.14
CA GLY A 198 14.80 -6.58 2.86
C GLY A 198 16.22 -6.89 2.39
N ALA A 199 16.42 -8.11 1.86
CA ALA A 199 17.71 -8.59 1.41
C ALA A 199 17.98 -8.30 -0.07
N MET A 200 16.99 -7.89 -0.87
CA MET A 200 17.14 -7.76 -2.33
C MET A 200 18.14 -6.69 -2.77
N LEU A 201 18.21 -5.57 -2.05
CA LEU A 201 19.11 -4.45 -2.37
C LEU A 201 20.21 -4.35 -1.32
N GLY A 202 21.44 -4.20 -1.81
CA GLY A 202 22.58 -3.90 -0.94
C GLY A 202 22.52 -2.47 -0.40
N TRP A 203 23.05 -2.24 0.78
CA TRP A 203 23.08 -0.89 1.37
C TRP A 203 23.75 0.16 0.48
N PRO A 204 24.78 -0.12 -0.34
CA PRO A 204 25.36 0.93 -1.15
C PRO A 204 24.40 1.51 -2.18
N THR A 205 23.52 0.66 -2.73
CA THR A 205 22.46 1.09 -3.64
C THR A 205 21.35 1.82 -2.90
N LEU A 206 21.02 1.39 -1.68
CA LEU A 206 19.96 2.02 -0.87
C LEU A 206 20.33 3.44 -0.42
N PHE A 207 21.58 3.65 -0.02
CA PHE A 207 22.07 4.93 0.50
C PHE A 207 22.78 5.78 -0.57
N GLY A 208 23.01 5.23 -1.77
CA GLY A 208 23.72 5.94 -2.85
C GLY A 208 25.21 6.17 -2.57
N THR A 209 25.81 5.44 -1.64
CA THR A 209 27.20 5.59 -1.21
C THR A 209 27.79 4.22 -0.86
N SER A 210 29.10 4.04 -1.04
CA SER A 210 29.83 2.85 -0.59
C SER A 210 30.69 3.10 0.65
N ASP A 211 30.59 4.29 1.26
CA ASP A 211 31.30 4.68 2.48
C ASP A 211 30.41 4.45 3.72
N PRO A 212 30.80 3.57 4.66
CA PRO A 212 30.13 3.36 5.93
C PRO A 212 29.87 4.63 6.75
N LYS A 213 30.81 5.59 6.74
CA LYS A 213 30.67 6.83 7.52
C LYS A 213 29.59 7.75 6.94
N GLU A 214 29.43 7.71 5.62
CA GLU A 214 28.39 8.47 4.94
C GLU A 214 27.00 7.88 5.23
N VAL A 215 26.88 6.56 5.36
CA VAL A 215 25.64 5.90 5.81
C VAL A 215 25.25 6.35 7.22
N GLU A 216 26.22 6.43 8.14
CA GLU A 216 26.00 6.93 9.50
C GLU A 216 25.53 8.39 9.49
N ARG A 217 26.19 9.25 8.70
CA ARG A 217 25.82 10.67 8.54
C ARG A 217 24.41 10.84 7.99
N ILE A 218 24.08 10.16 6.88
CA ILE A 218 22.74 10.21 6.27
C ILE A 218 21.69 9.77 7.27
N THR A 219 21.94 8.66 7.97
CA THR A 219 20.99 8.12 8.96
C THR A 219 20.78 9.10 10.10
N GLN A 220 21.83 9.75 10.60
CA GLN A 220 21.73 10.75 11.65
C GLN A 220 20.96 12.00 11.20
N GLU A 221 21.22 12.51 10.00
CA GLU A 221 20.52 13.67 9.43
C GLU A 221 19.03 13.44 9.21
N GLU A 222 18.65 12.20 8.94
CA GLU A 222 17.25 11.78 8.76
C GLU A 222 16.55 11.37 10.06
N ASP A 223 17.26 11.47 11.20
CA ASP A 223 16.83 10.95 12.51
C ASP A 223 16.36 9.48 12.43
N GLY A 224 17.14 8.69 11.69
CA GLY A 224 16.92 7.26 11.50
C GLY A 224 17.46 6.42 12.67
N PRO A 225 17.10 5.12 12.70
CA PRO A 225 17.59 4.20 13.71
C PRO A 225 19.12 4.06 13.68
N GLU A 226 19.74 3.86 14.84
CA GLU A 226 21.19 3.69 14.96
C GLU A 226 21.75 2.60 14.02
N VAL A 227 22.84 2.92 13.33
CA VAL A 227 23.58 1.99 12.46
C VAL A 227 24.54 1.16 13.31
N GLN A 228 24.25 -0.13 13.45
CA GLN A 228 25.10 -1.06 14.18
C GLN A 228 25.83 -1.98 13.20
N TRP A 229 27.07 -1.68 12.84
CA TRP A 229 27.87 -2.54 11.96
C TRP A 229 28.08 -3.92 12.59
N VAL A 230 27.70 -4.96 11.85
CA VAL A 230 27.76 -6.36 12.25
C VAL A 230 28.44 -7.17 11.16
N GLY A 231 29.42 -8.01 11.51
CA GLY A 231 30.21 -8.76 10.53
C GLY A 231 31.64 -8.24 10.39
N LYS A 232 32.46 -8.96 9.61
CA LYS A 232 33.86 -8.59 9.37
C LYS A 232 33.90 -7.53 8.26
N ASN A 233 34.68 -6.47 8.44
CA ASN A 233 34.91 -5.42 7.43
C ASN A 233 33.70 -4.52 7.07
N GLN A 234 32.75 -4.29 8.00
CA GLN A 234 31.60 -3.40 7.76
C GLN A 234 30.80 -3.78 6.50
N ASP A 235 30.68 -5.09 6.25
CA ASP A 235 29.92 -5.64 5.12
C ASP A 235 28.42 -5.75 5.41
N CYS A 236 28.03 -5.57 6.67
CA CYS A 236 26.64 -5.58 7.08
C CYS A 236 26.43 -4.65 8.29
N PHE A 237 25.23 -4.07 8.39
CA PHE A 237 24.79 -3.39 9.60
C PHE A 237 23.34 -3.76 9.96
N LEU A 238 23.00 -3.56 11.22
CA LEU A 238 21.67 -3.76 11.79
C LEU A 238 21.10 -2.40 12.21
N GLN A 239 19.82 -2.20 11.92
CA GLN A 239 19.01 -1.12 12.45
C GLN A 239 17.81 -1.72 13.19
N GLU A 240 17.60 -1.30 14.43
CA GLU A 240 16.42 -1.69 15.21
C GLU A 240 15.72 -0.45 15.75
N TRP A 241 14.40 -0.45 15.68
CA TRP A 241 13.59 0.65 16.24
C TRP A 241 12.23 0.15 16.70
N ILE A 242 11.62 0.91 17.61
CA ILE A 242 10.27 0.67 18.09
C ILE A 242 9.40 1.81 17.60
N ASP A 243 8.25 1.48 17.01
CA ASP A 243 7.30 2.46 16.49
C ASP A 243 5.89 2.17 17.02
N GLU A 244 5.04 3.21 16.97
CA GLU A 244 3.64 3.12 17.34
C GLU A 244 2.86 2.33 16.29
N PRO A 245 1.98 1.39 16.69
CA PRO A 245 1.16 0.63 15.75
C PRO A 245 0.05 1.46 15.10
N PHE A 246 -0.37 2.54 15.76
CA PHE A 246 -1.50 3.36 15.40
C PHE A 246 -1.12 4.83 15.35
N GLN A 247 -1.79 5.60 14.50
CA GLN A 247 -1.67 7.05 14.43
C GLN A 247 -3.07 7.67 14.28
N GLN A 248 -3.19 8.95 14.64
CA GLN A 248 -4.39 9.71 14.32
C GLN A 248 -4.29 10.30 12.92
N HIS A 249 -5.39 10.21 12.17
CA HIS A 249 -5.54 10.97 10.95
C HIS A 249 -5.46 12.48 11.27
N PRO A 250 -4.59 13.26 10.61
CA PRO A 250 -4.25 14.62 11.04
C PRO A 250 -5.42 15.61 10.97
N ILE A 251 -6.41 15.34 10.12
CA ILE A 251 -7.61 16.16 9.93
C ILE A 251 -8.82 15.59 10.70
N THR A 252 -9.27 14.37 10.38
CA THR A 252 -10.45 13.75 11.02
C THR A 252 -10.24 13.30 12.47
N GLY A 253 -9.00 13.11 12.93
CA GLY A 253 -8.69 12.60 14.28
C GLY A 253 -8.96 11.09 14.47
N GLU A 254 -9.45 10.38 13.44
CA GLU A 254 -9.72 8.95 13.52
C GLU A 254 -8.44 8.14 13.74
N GLN A 255 -8.55 7.05 14.49
CA GLN A 255 -7.45 6.09 14.70
C GLN A 255 -7.25 5.23 13.43
N VAL A 256 -5.98 5.05 13.05
CA VAL A 256 -5.58 4.38 11.80
C VAL A 256 -4.56 3.29 12.14
N TRP A 257 -4.70 2.10 11.53
CA TRP A 257 -3.63 1.10 11.46
C TRP A 257 -2.45 1.69 10.66
N PHE A 258 -1.43 2.21 11.32
CA PHE A 258 -0.40 3.03 10.67
C PHE A 258 0.99 2.42 10.88
N ASN A 259 1.21 1.22 10.34
CA ASN A 259 2.48 0.50 10.51
C ASN A 259 2.71 -0.55 9.40
N HIS A 260 3.88 -1.18 9.43
CA HIS A 260 4.35 -2.17 8.45
C HIS A 260 4.46 -3.60 9.01
N SER A 261 3.87 -3.93 10.15
CA SER A 261 4.07 -5.25 10.77
C SER A 261 3.59 -6.40 9.88
N GLN A 262 2.44 -6.26 9.21
CA GLN A 262 1.97 -7.22 8.22
C GLN A 262 2.86 -7.32 6.98
N VAL A 263 3.68 -6.31 6.70
CA VAL A 263 4.57 -6.27 5.53
C VAL A 263 5.87 -7.01 5.85
N PHE A 264 6.45 -6.72 7.01
CA PHE A 264 7.75 -7.26 7.43
C PHE A 264 7.67 -8.57 8.19
N HIS A 265 6.47 -9.11 8.40
CA HIS A 265 6.33 -10.45 8.94
C HIS A 265 6.84 -11.50 7.93
N TRP A 266 7.60 -12.47 8.40
CA TRP A 266 8.24 -13.48 7.52
C TRP A 266 7.26 -14.33 6.69
N THR A 267 5.97 -14.33 7.05
CA THR A 267 4.89 -15.04 6.31
C THR A 267 4.12 -14.16 5.32
N THR A 268 4.56 -12.94 5.06
CA THR A 268 3.82 -12.00 4.19
C THR A 268 3.65 -12.56 2.78
N PHE A 269 4.73 -12.96 2.11
CA PHE A 269 4.63 -13.41 0.71
C PHE A 269 3.75 -14.64 0.54
N SER A 270 3.92 -15.65 1.40
CA SER A 270 3.08 -16.85 1.35
C SER A 270 1.60 -16.48 1.55
N MET A 271 1.28 -15.70 2.57
CA MET A 271 -0.12 -15.38 2.85
C MET A 271 -0.75 -14.45 1.81
N GLU A 272 -0.02 -13.44 1.32
CA GLU A 272 -0.53 -12.54 0.28
C GLU A 272 -0.74 -13.26 -1.07
N LEU A 273 0.11 -14.24 -1.42
CA LEU A 273 -0.11 -15.11 -2.58
C LEU A 273 -1.36 -15.97 -2.41
N TRP A 274 -1.60 -16.51 -1.20
CA TRP A 274 -2.80 -17.27 -0.91
C TRP A 274 -4.08 -16.44 -1.03
N TYR A 275 -4.10 -15.23 -0.48
CA TYR A 275 -5.24 -14.32 -0.63
C TYR A 275 -5.44 -13.89 -2.10
N SER A 276 -4.35 -13.62 -2.82
CA SER A 276 -4.39 -13.33 -4.26
C SER A 276 -4.98 -14.50 -5.05
N PHE A 277 -4.57 -15.74 -4.75
CA PHE A 277 -5.14 -16.94 -5.36
C PHE A 277 -6.64 -17.10 -5.04
N LYS A 278 -7.06 -16.92 -3.79
CA LYS A 278 -8.48 -17.00 -3.40
C LYS A 278 -9.36 -16.04 -4.20
N ARG A 279 -8.84 -14.85 -4.51
CA ARG A 279 -9.55 -13.84 -5.30
C ARG A 279 -9.49 -14.13 -6.79
N ILE A 280 -8.28 -14.22 -7.35
CA ILE A 280 -8.03 -14.26 -8.80
C ILE A 280 -8.25 -15.66 -9.38
N ARG A 281 -8.07 -16.71 -8.57
CA ARG A 281 -8.16 -18.13 -8.98
C ARG A 281 -7.26 -18.46 -10.18
N ASP A 282 -6.06 -17.87 -10.21
CA ASP A 282 -5.02 -18.20 -11.19
C ASP A 282 -4.19 -19.40 -10.72
N PHE A 283 -4.01 -20.39 -11.59
CA PHE A 283 -3.25 -21.61 -11.27
C PHE A 283 -1.77 -21.32 -10.93
N ASN A 284 -1.15 -20.35 -11.61
CA ASN A 284 0.24 -19.99 -11.34
C ASN A 284 0.40 -19.41 -9.93
N LEU A 285 -0.62 -18.71 -9.41
CA LEU A 285 -0.58 -18.15 -8.05
C LEU A 285 -0.61 -19.25 -6.98
N ILE A 286 -1.37 -20.34 -7.16
CA ILE A 286 -1.36 -21.43 -6.19
C ILE A 286 -0.05 -22.20 -6.23
N VAL A 287 0.51 -22.45 -7.42
CA VAL A 287 1.85 -23.06 -7.54
C VAL A 287 2.90 -22.18 -6.86
N HIS A 288 2.86 -20.87 -7.11
CA HIS A 288 3.76 -19.91 -6.49
C HIS A 288 3.60 -19.88 -4.96
N PHE A 289 2.36 -19.87 -4.46
CA PHE A 289 2.08 -19.97 -3.02
C PHE A 289 2.72 -21.22 -2.39
N ILE A 290 2.54 -22.41 -2.99
CA ILE A 290 3.11 -23.67 -2.47
C ILE A 290 4.63 -23.57 -2.40
N MET A 291 5.26 -23.15 -3.50
CA MET A 291 6.72 -23.05 -3.59
C MET A 291 7.30 -22.05 -2.58
N VAL A 292 6.70 -20.86 -2.49
CA VAL A 292 7.13 -19.81 -1.54
C VAL A 292 6.93 -20.26 -0.11
N THR A 293 5.81 -20.91 0.19
CA THR A 293 5.51 -21.42 1.53
C THR A 293 6.56 -22.44 1.94
N LEU A 294 6.80 -23.46 1.10
CA LEU A 294 7.81 -24.48 1.37
C LEU A 294 9.20 -23.86 1.64
N PHE A 295 9.65 -22.98 0.73
CA PHE A 295 10.94 -22.32 0.89
C PHE A 295 11.02 -21.46 2.16
N THR A 296 9.95 -20.73 2.46
CA THR A 296 9.86 -19.86 3.64
C THR A 296 9.95 -20.68 4.94
N PHE A 297 9.23 -21.81 5.03
CA PHE A 297 9.28 -22.69 6.20
C PHE A 297 10.64 -23.38 6.35
N ILE A 298 11.26 -23.80 5.23
CA ILE A 298 12.62 -24.36 5.24
C ILE A 298 13.62 -23.31 5.73
N LYS A 299 13.62 -22.09 5.14
CA LYS A 299 14.50 -20.99 5.56
C LYS A 299 14.31 -20.66 7.03
N TYR A 300 13.07 -20.55 7.47
CA TYR A 300 12.73 -20.23 8.85
C TYR A 300 13.15 -21.33 9.84
N GLY A 301 12.85 -22.58 9.51
CA GLY A 301 13.14 -23.74 10.37
C GLY A 301 14.62 -24.11 10.42
N LEU A 302 15.36 -23.97 9.32
CA LEU A 302 16.79 -24.33 9.25
C LEU A 302 17.72 -23.19 9.66
N LEU A 303 17.42 -21.95 9.26
CA LEU A 303 18.34 -20.81 9.45
C LEU A 303 17.95 -19.90 10.61
N GLY A 304 16.81 -20.17 11.26
CA GLY A 304 16.34 -19.53 12.48
C GLY A 304 16.17 -18.02 12.35
N TYR A 305 14.97 -17.53 12.08
CA TYR A 305 14.53 -16.12 12.19
C TYR A 305 15.34 -15.01 11.48
N LYS A 306 16.54 -15.27 10.95
CA LYS A 306 17.45 -14.28 10.36
C LYS A 306 17.00 -13.92 8.95
N MET A 307 15.85 -13.26 8.87
CA MET A 307 15.49 -12.46 7.71
C MET A 307 16.20 -11.11 7.79
N ALA A 308 16.46 -10.51 6.65
CA ALA A 308 16.94 -9.15 6.53
C ALA A 308 15.91 -8.13 7.02
N LEU A 309 14.62 -8.45 6.99
CA LEU A 309 13.57 -7.66 7.65
C LEU A 309 12.76 -8.54 8.59
N THR A 310 12.62 -8.10 9.84
CA THR A 310 11.81 -8.78 10.87
C THR A 310 10.97 -7.78 11.66
N THR A 311 9.88 -8.29 12.22
CA THR A 311 8.99 -7.53 13.11
C THR A 311 8.57 -8.39 14.30
N THR A 312 8.54 -7.76 15.48
CA THR A 312 8.15 -8.34 16.76
C THR A 312 7.39 -7.29 17.57
N PHE A 313 6.88 -7.63 18.75
CA PHE A 313 6.46 -6.62 19.72
C PHE A 313 7.68 -5.84 20.24
N GLY A 314 7.46 -4.65 20.82
CA GLY A 314 8.53 -3.79 21.34
C GLY A 314 9.44 -4.45 22.37
N ASP A 315 8.90 -5.42 23.12
CA ASP A 315 9.64 -6.25 24.09
C ASP A 315 10.42 -7.42 23.45
N GLY A 316 10.42 -7.52 22.12
CA GLY A 316 11.06 -8.58 21.35
C GLY A 316 10.25 -9.88 21.27
N THR A 317 9.09 -9.97 21.92
CA THR A 317 8.24 -11.17 21.80
C THR A 317 7.68 -11.29 20.38
N PRO A 318 7.64 -12.50 19.78
CA PRO A 318 7.11 -12.66 18.44
C PRO A 318 5.63 -12.27 18.35
N ILE A 319 5.25 -11.62 17.25
CA ILE A 319 3.83 -11.54 16.87
C ILE A 319 3.42 -12.93 16.40
N THR A 320 2.46 -13.54 17.08
CA THR A 320 2.08 -14.94 16.81
C THR A 320 1.37 -15.06 15.46
N PHE A 321 1.33 -16.29 14.93
CA PHE A 321 0.55 -16.60 13.74
C PHE A 321 -0.93 -16.24 13.87
N SER A 322 -1.52 -16.44 15.05
CA SER A 322 -2.94 -16.14 15.29
C SER A 322 -3.19 -14.64 15.22
N GLU A 323 -2.35 -13.84 15.89
CA GLU A 323 -2.45 -12.37 15.88
C GLU A 323 -2.23 -11.81 14.47
N MET A 324 -1.20 -12.29 13.76
CA MET A 324 -0.94 -11.87 12.40
C MET A 324 -2.06 -12.32 11.42
N SER A 325 -2.68 -13.48 11.68
CA SER A 325 -3.86 -13.93 10.93
C SER A 325 -5.07 -13.02 11.17
N GLU A 326 -5.29 -12.55 12.40
CA GLU A 326 -6.31 -11.55 12.71
C GLU A 326 -6.07 -10.23 11.96
N ILE A 327 -4.85 -9.69 12.03
CA ILE A 327 -4.45 -8.48 11.30
C ILE A 327 -4.74 -8.62 9.81
N ARG A 328 -4.28 -9.72 9.18
CA ARG A 328 -4.52 -9.95 7.75
C ARG A 328 -5.99 -10.11 7.44
N ARG A 329 -6.77 -10.82 8.25
CA ARG A 329 -8.22 -10.94 8.03
C ARG A 329 -8.89 -9.56 8.06
N ALA A 330 -8.54 -8.70 9.01
CA ALA A 330 -9.06 -7.33 9.07
C ALA A 330 -8.67 -6.51 7.82
N ILE A 331 -7.41 -6.61 7.37
CA ILE A 331 -6.95 -5.95 6.14
C ILE A 331 -7.72 -6.45 4.92
N HIS A 332 -7.70 -7.76 4.65
CA HIS A 332 -8.31 -8.35 3.45
C HIS A 332 -9.84 -8.18 3.43
N LYS A 333 -10.51 -8.15 4.59
CA LYS A 333 -11.94 -7.82 4.72
C LYS A 333 -12.26 -6.41 4.19
N ASN A 334 -11.36 -5.46 4.40
CA ASN A 334 -11.54 -4.05 4.05
C ASN A 334 -10.89 -3.64 2.73
N MET A 335 -10.40 -4.60 1.94
CA MET A 335 -9.78 -4.32 0.65
C MET A 335 -10.80 -4.00 -0.46
N VAL A 336 -10.43 -3.06 -1.32
CA VAL A 336 -11.12 -2.72 -2.56
C VAL A 336 -10.14 -2.89 -3.72
N TYR A 337 -10.65 -3.43 -4.82
CA TYR A 337 -9.87 -3.72 -6.01
C TYR A 337 -10.51 -2.97 -7.18
N SER A 338 -9.68 -2.40 -8.05
CA SER A 338 -10.14 -1.77 -9.28
C SER A 338 -9.15 -2.06 -10.39
N ARG A 339 -9.64 -2.54 -11.53
CA ARG A 339 -8.77 -2.74 -12.68
C ARG A 339 -8.37 -1.39 -13.24
N TRP A 340 -7.09 -1.23 -13.46
CA TRP A 340 -6.54 -0.07 -14.13
C TRP A 340 -7.09 0.05 -15.56
N GLN A 341 -7.46 1.26 -15.95
CA GLN A 341 -7.66 1.69 -17.34
C GLN A 341 -6.56 2.67 -17.70
N LYS A 342 -6.14 2.69 -18.97
CA LYS A 342 -5.17 3.67 -19.44
C LYS A 342 -5.71 5.09 -19.19
N GLY A 343 -4.88 5.97 -18.64
CA GLY A 343 -5.25 7.35 -18.32
C GLY A 343 -5.89 7.55 -16.94
N ASP A 344 -6.21 6.47 -16.22
CA ASP A 344 -6.67 6.60 -14.83
C ASP A 344 -5.64 7.33 -13.96
N ILE A 345 -6.13 8.23 -13.10
CA ILE A 345 -5.43 8.76 -11.94
C ILE A 345 -6.13 8.24 -10.69
N LEU A 346 -5.36 7.65 -9.78
CA LEU A 346 -5.81 7.26 -8.45
C LEU A 346 -5.20 8.20 -7.41
N CYS A 347 -6.03 9.03 -6.79
CA CYS A 347 -5.67 9.95 -5.72
C CYS A 347 -5.95 9.29 -4.37
N ILE A 348 -4.96 9.23 -3.48
CA ILE A 348 -5.06 8.53 -2.19
C ILE A 348 -4.76 9.48 -1.04
N ASP A 349 -5.59 9.41 -0.01
CA ASP A 349 -5.28 9.91 1.33
C ASP A 349 -4.34 8.92 2.04
N ASN A 350 -3.04 9.23 2.06
CA ASN A 350 -2.01 8.36 2.62
C ASN A 350 -2.04 8.28 4.16
N PHE A 351 -2.95 9.00 4.82
CA PHE A 351 -3.14 8.95 6.27
C PHE A 351 -4.33 8.11 6.70
N SER A 352 -5.15 7.60 5.76
CA SER A 352 -6.28 6.71 6.06
C SER A 352 -6.30 5.45 5.22
N THR A 353 -5.81 5.53 3.98
CA THR A 353 -6.03 4.50 2.96
C THR A 353 -4.71 3.94 2.50
N SER A 354 -4.52 2.65 2.74
CA SER A 354 -3.35 1.93 2.26
C SER A 354 -3.51 1.54 0.80
N HIS A 355 -2.37 1.28 0.17
CA HIS A 355 -2.28 0.67 -1.14
C HIS A 355 -1.36 -0.56 -1.11
N GLY A 356 -1.58 -1.42 -2.08
CA GLY A 356 -0.76 -2.59 -2.35
C GLY A 356 -0.89 -2.96 -3.82
N ARG A 357 -0.06 -3.87 -4.30
CA ARG A 357 -0.07 -4.31 -5.70
C ARG A 357 -0.44 -5.78 -5.78
N GLN A 358 -1.50 -6.08 -6.51
CA GLN A 358 -1.87 -7.45 -6.80
C GLN A 358 -0.85 -8.07 -7.77
N PRO A 359 -0.49 -9.36 -7.60
CA PRO A 359 0.46 -10.01 -8.48
C PRO A 359 -0.15 -10.18 -9.87
N THR A 360 0.68 -10.09 -10.91
CA THR A 360 0.29 -10.38 -12.30
C THR A 360 1.46 -11.01 -13.05
N TYR A 361 1.16 -11.78 -14.09
CA TYR A 361 2.14 -12.36 -15.02
C TYR A 361 2.23 -11.56 -16.33
N ASP A 362 1.75 -10.32 -16.33
CA ASP A 362 1.94 -9.36 -17.41
C ASP A 362 3.03 -8.35 -17.05
N ARG A 363 4.19 -8.48 -17.70
CA ARG A 363 5.35 -7.60 -17.52
C ARG A 363 5.19 -6.25 -18.23
N SER A 364 4.16 -6.09 -19.05
CA SER A 364 3.94 -4.86 -19.83
C SER A 364 3.15 -3.79 -19.08
N ARG A 365 2.65 -4.10 -17.88
CA ARG A 365 1.97 -3.14 -16.99
C ARG A 365 2.89 -1.97 -16.66
N GLN A 366 2.41 -0.75 -16.83
CA GLN A 366 3.13 0.48 -16.49
C GLN A 366 2.25 1.42 -15.68
N VAL A 367 2.68 1.68 -14.44
CA VAL A 367 2.06 2.64 -13.53
C VAL A 367 3.15 3.59 -13.04
N ILE A 368 2.81 4.88 -13.01
CA ILE A 368 3.66 5.95 -12.50
C ILE A 368 3.06 6.50 -11.21
N VAL A 369 3.86 7.22 -10.44
CA VAL A 369 3.45 7.78 -9.15
C VAL A 369 4.00 9.19 -8.97
N ALA A 370 3.20 10.05 -8.33
CA ALA A 370 3.61 11.32 -7.76
C ALA A 370 3.11 11.39 -6.31
N TRP A 371 3.68 12.26 -5.50
CA TRP A 371 3.29 12.44 -4.10
C TRP A 371 3.39 13.90 -3.67
N SER A 372 2.54 14.27 -2.72
CA SER A 372 2.51 15.62 -2.17
C SER A 372 3.61 15.84 -1.12
N HIS A 373 3.77 17.09 -0.69
CA HIS A 373 4.59 17.42 0.46
C HIS A 373 4.23 16.58 1.71
N PRO A 374 5.23 16.29 2.55
CA PRO A 374 5.06 15.50 3.75
C PRO A 374 4.23 16.21 4.82
N CYS A 375 3.56 15.43 5.66
CA CYS A 375 2.80 15.89 6.81
C CYS A 375 3.29 15.15 8.06
N ASN A 376 3.52 15.88 9.15
CA ASN A 376 3.89 15.24 10.42
C ASN A 376 2.77 14.33 10.92
N LYS A 377 3.14 13.15 11.42
CA LYS A 377 2.23 12.26 12.14
C LYS A 377 1.72 12.93 13.43
N LYS A 378 0.48 12.61 13.82
CA LYS A 378 -0.05 12.92 15.15
C LYS A 378 -0.11 11.61 15.95
N PRO A 379 0.56 11.54 17.12
CA PRO A 379 0.53 10.36 17.97
C PRO A 379 -0.92 9.91 18.24
N ALA A 380 -1.14 8.61 18.36
CA ALA A 380 -2.42 8.09 18.82
C ALA A 380 -2.80 8.71 20.17
N ALA A 381 -4.04 9.20 20.33
CA ALA A 381 -4.51 9.58 21.65
C ALA A 381 -4.48 8.36 22.57
N VAL A 382 -3.97 8.54 23.79
CA VAL A 382 -4.13 7.59 24.88
C VAL A 382 -5.62 7.56 25.19
N VAL A 383 -6.34 6.53 24.75
CA VAL A 383 -7.73 6.34 25.12
C VAL A 383 -7.72 5.90 26.59
N PRO A 384 -8.27 6.68 27.54
CA PRO A 384 -8.42 6.23 28.91
C PRO A 384 -9.28 4.96 28.92
N ARG A 385 -8.94 3.99 29.78
CA ARG A 385 -9.85 2.85 30.05
C ARG A 385 -11.07 3.39 30.77
N GLU A 386 -12.10 3.76 30.02
CA GLU A 386 -13.43 4.01 30.57
C GLU A 386 -14.27 2.73 30.46
N GLU A 387 -14.82 2.32 31.60
CA GLU A 387 -15.85 1.30 31.69
C GLU A 387 -17.05 1.72 30.83
N ALA A 388 -17.63 0.73 30.15
CA ALA A 388 -18.68 0.94 29.18
C ALA A 388 -19.92 1.57 29.81
N ASP A 389 -20.24 2.80 29.40
CA ASP A 389 -21.60 3.29 29.18
C ASP A 389 -21.53 4.58 28.37
N VAL A 390 -21.78 4.49 27.07
CA VAL A 390 -21.98 5.69 26.22
C VAL A 390 -23.27 5.54 25.43
N ASP A 391 -24.19 6.43 25.76
CA ASP A 391 -25.48 6.70 25.13
C ASP A 391 -25.31 7.06 23.64
N MET A 392 -26.07 6.37 22.78
CA MET A 392 -25.90 6.28 21.33
C MET A 392 -26.45 7.48 20.53
N ASN A 393 -26.61 8.65 21.15
CA ASN A 393 -27.32 9.78 20.53
C ASN A 393 -26.51 11.08 20.46
N VAL A 394 -25.31 11.07 19.85
CA VAL A 394 -24.74 12.28 19.24
C VAL A 394 -23.96 11.92 17.97
N VAL A 395 -24.62 11.97 16.82
CA VAL A 395 -24.00 11.74 15.51
C VAL A 395 -24.46 12.81 14.50
N LEU A 396 -23.45 13.50 13.94
CA LEU A 396 -23.39 14.26 12.68
C LEU A 396 -24.17 15.58 12.56
N LYS A 397 -23.45 16.69 12.81
CA LYS A 397 -23.61 17.94 12.04
C LYS A 397 -22.34 18.21 11.22
N SER A 398 -22.22 17.56 10.07
CA SER A 398 -21.42 18.08 8.95
C SER A 398 -22.25 17.91 7.68
N GLY A 399 -22.56 19.04 7.03
CA GLY A 399 -23.33 19.09 5.80
C GLY A 399 -22.51 18.54 4.63
N ILE A 400 -22.42 17.22 4.52
CA ILE A 400 -21.98 16.56 3.29
C ILE A 400 -23.18 16.60 2.35
N VAL A 401 -23.07 17.35 1.25
CA VAL A 401 -24.01 17.27 0.14
C VAL A 401 -23.87 15.88 -0.47
N ARG A 402 -24.77 14.96 -0.09
CA ARG A 402 -24.90 13.65 -0.72
C ARG A 402 -25.50 13.87 -2.11
N VAL A 403 -24.84 13.34 -3.14
CA VAL A 403 -25.29 13.45 -4.53
C VAL A 403 -26.42 12.43 -4.79
N PRO A 404 -27.63 12.86 -5.20
CA PRO A 404 -28.67 11.98 -5.74
C PRO A 404 -28.37 11.62 -7.21
N ASP A 405 -28.85 10.46 -7.65
CA ASP A 405 -28.80 9.93 -9.02
C ASP A 405 -27.42 9.43 -9.50
N LEU A 406 -27.09 8.19 -9.08
CA LEU A 406 -25.87 7.47 -9.46
C LEU A 406 -26.12 6.59 -10.70
N VAL A 407 -25.31 6.77 -11.75
CA VAL A 407 -25.28 5.89 -12.93
C VAL A 407 -24.25 4.78 -12.70
N GLU A 408 -24.65 3.54 -12.96
CA GLU A 408 -23.85 2.32 -12.77
C GLU A 408 -22.72 2.21 -13.81
N SER A 409 -21.56 1.70 -13.39
CA SER A 409 -20.39 1.45 -14.25
C SER A 409 -19.77 0.10 -13.88
N PRO A 410 -19.47 -0.76 -14.86
CA PRO A 410 -19.20 -2.18 -14.66
C PRO A 410 -18.08 -2.49 -13.66
N ASP A 411 -18.36 -3.41 -12.72
CA ASP A 411 -17.37 -4.15 -11.94
C ASP A 411 -16.45 -4.92 -12.90
N SER A 412 -15.16 -4.94 -12.56
CA SER A 412 -14.18 -5.75 -13.26
C SER A 412 -13.36 -6.54 -12.25
N THR A 413 -14.03 -7.38 -11.46
CA THR A 413 -13.36 -8.50 -10.81
C THR A 413 -12.59 -9.28 -11.90
N PRO A 414 -11.27 -9.50 -11.76
CA PRO A 414 -10.50 -10.15 -12.80
C PRO A 414 -11.05 -11.56 -13.06
N SER A 415 -11.19 -11.90 -14.34
CA SER A 415 -11.64 -13.22 -14.76
C SER A 415 -10.71 -14.31 -14.24
N THR A 416 -11.30 -15.41 -13.76
CA THR A 416 -10.55 -16.54 -13.23
C THR A 416 -9.91 -17.35 -14.36
N THR A 417 -8.72 -17.92 -14.16
CA THR A 417 -8.17 -18.92 -15.11
C THR A 417 -8.64 -20.34 -14.77
N LEU A 418 -9.20 -20.55 -13.58
CA LEU A 418 -9.75 -21.82 -13.13
C LEU A 418 -11.29 -21.80 -13.13
N THR A 419 -11.90 -22.95 -13.37
CA THR A 419 -13.34 -23.16 -13.17
C THR A 419 -13.68 -23.27 -11.68
N ASN A 420 -14.91 -22.92 -11.29
CA ASN A 420 -15.37 -22.94 -9.89
C ASN A 420 -15.18 -24.30 -9.21
N LYS A 421 -15.45 -25.40 -9.91
CA LYS A 421 -15.28 -26.78 -9.39
C LYS A 421 -13.81 -27.09 -9.06
N LYS A 422 -12.89 -26.88 -10.00
CA LYS A 422 -11.45 -27.11 -9.79
C LYS A 422 -10.89 -26.25 -8.65
N ALA A 423 -11.39 -25.03 -8.53
CA ALA A 423 -10.97 -24.12 -7.48
C ALA A 423 -11.51 -24.52 -6.09
N GLN A 424 -12.66 -25.17 -6.02
CA GLN A 424 -13.22 -25.72 -4.77
C GLN A 424 -12.44 -26.96 -4.33
N GLU A 425 -12.14 -27.89 -5.25
CA GLU A 425 -11.32 -29.08 -4.97
C GLU A 425 -9.93 -28.70 -4.42
N LEU A 426 -9.27 -27.69 -5.02
CA LEU A 426 -8.01 -27.16 -4.50
C LEU A 426 -8.17 -26.53 -3.10
N LYS A 427 -9.24 -25.77 -2.87
CA LYS A 427 -9.50 -25.13 -1.57
C LYS A 427 -9.67 -26.17 -0.47
N GLU A 428 -10.39 -27.25 -0.73
CA GLU A 428 -10.60 -28.36 0.22
C GLU A 428 -9.29 -29.11 0.52
N LEU A 429 -8.45 -29.32 -0.51
CA LEU A 429 -7.12 -29.92 -0.36
C LEU A 429 -6.23 -29.14 0.64
N PHE A 430 -6.25 -27.80 0.57
CA PHE A 430 -5.42 -26.93 1.43
C PHE A 430 -6.00 -26.65 2.81
N LEU A 431 -7.32 -26.70 2.96
CA LEU A 431 -7.98 -26.47 4.25
C LEU A 431 -8.05 -27.72 5.13
N ASN A 432 -7.79 -28.91 4.57
CA ASN A 432 -7.78 -30.18 5.29
C ASN A 432 -6.76 -30.15 6.44
N ASP A 433 -7.21 -30.49 7.64
CA ASP A 433 -6.40 -30.51 8.86
C ASP A 433 -5.22 -31.48 8.79
N SER A 434 -5.27 -32.48 7.90
CA SER A 434 -4.11 -33.34 7.58
C SER A 434 -2.91 -32.54 7.05
N PHE A 435 -3.13 -31.53 6.21
CA PHE A 435 -2.05 -30.71 5.65
C PHE A 435 -1.46 -29.76 6.72
N LYS A 436 -2.33 -29.14 7.54
CA LYS A 436 -1.90 -28.30 8.67
C LYS A 436 -1.09 -29.09 9.70
N ASN A 437 -1.53 -30.30 10.02
CA ASN A 437 -0.87 -31.19 10.96
C ASN A 437 0.47 -31.71 10.40
N GLN A 438 0.53 -32.09 9.12
CA GLN A 438 1.80 -32.52 8.49
C GLN A 438 2.84 -31.39 8.44
N MET A 439 2.44 -30.16 8.16
CA MET A 439 3.34 -28.99 8.20
C MET A 439 3.83 -28.68 9.62
N ALA A 440 2.96 -28.81 10.63
CA ALA A 440 3.32 -28.62 12.03
C ALA A 440 4.26 -29.74 12.56
N LEU A 441 4.02 -30.99 12.14
CA LEU A 441 4.87 -32.15 12.47
C LEU A 441 6.24 -32.05 11.83
N ALA A 442 6.33 -31.69 10.55
CA ALA A 442 7.62 -31.49 9.86
C ALA A 442 8.48 -30.40 10.52
N GLY A 443 7.85 -29.32 11.00
CA GLY A 443 8.53 -28.28 11.76
C GLY A 443 9.08 -28.77 13.11
N ARG A 444 8.32 -29.61 13.83
CA ARG A 444 8.74 -30.18 15.13
C ARG A 444 9.85 -31.23 14.98
N GLU A 445 9.74 -32.13 13.99
CA GLU A 445 10.77 -33.14 13.73
C GLU A 445 12.11 -32.53 13.29
N THR A 446 12.06 -31.43 12.54
CA THR A 446 13.27 -30.69 12.13
C THR A 446 13.95 -30.02 13.33
N ILE A 447 13.19 -29.40 14.22
CA ILE A 447 13.72 -28.82 15.47
C ILE A 447 14.33 -29.90 16.37
N GLN A 448 13.71 -31.08 16.45
CA GLN A 448 14.20 -32.19 17.27
C GLN A 448 15.46 -32.85 16.68
N LYS A 449 15.59 -32.94 15.35
CA LYS A 449 16.80 -33.44 14.68
C LYS A 449 17.99 -32.47 14.79
N ILE A 450 17.74 -31.16 14.77
CA ILE A 450 18.80 -30.15 14.94
C ILE A 450 19.29 -30.11 16.39
N GLY A 451 18.39 -30.27 17.38
CA GLY A 451 18.76 -30.36 18.80
C GLY A 451 19.62 -31.57 19.16
N ASN A 452 19.50 -32.67 18.42
CA ASN A 452 20.27 -33.90 18.64
C ASN A 452 21.58 -33.98 17.85
N SER A 453 21.87 -33.02 16.96
CA SER A 453 23.04 -33.03 16.07
C SER A 453 24.19 -32.13 16.55
N GLY A 454 24.21 -31.78 17.84
CA GLY A 454 25.32 -31.07 18.49
C GLY A 454 26.57 -31.94 18.61
N ALA A 455 27.23 -32.23 17.49
CA ALA A 455 28.54 -32.86 17.44
C ALA A 455 29.59 -31.82 17.00
N VAL A 456 30.56 -31.64 17.89
CA VAL A 456 31.80 -30.88 17.82
C VAL A 456 32.46 -30.98 16.44
N LEU A 457 32.75 -29.84 15.81
CA LEU A 457 33.77 -29.76 14.75
C LEU A 457 34.77 -28.66 15.14
N SER A 458 35.92 -29.14 15.62
CA SER A 458 37.14 -28.40 15.92
C SER A 458 37.83 -27.91 14.64
N CYS A 459 38.52 -26.79 14.77
CA CYS A 459 39.40 -26.15 13.80
C CYS A 459 40.27 -27.10 12.96
N SER A 460 40.34 -26.81 11.66
CA SER A 460 41.55 -26.87 10.82
C SER A 460 41.36 -25.89 9.67
#